data_AF-A0AAV0YCK5-F1
#
_entry.id   AF-A0AAV0YCK5-F1
#
_cell.length_a   1.000
_cell.length_b   1.000
_cell.length_c   1.000
_cell.angle_alpha   90.00
_cell.angle_beta   90.00
_cell.angle_gamma   90.00
#
_symmetry.space_group_name_H-M   'P 1'
#
loop_
_entity.id
_entity.type
_entity.pdbx_description
1 polymer ?
#
loop_
_entity_poly.entity_id
_entity_poly.type
_entity_poly.pdbx_seq_one_letter_code
_entity_poly.pdbx_strand_id
1 'polypeptide(L)'
;MNCRTKFSKNPYNLCLDINTVNKYREFTEIFEKYIFNLKFQNGQRIIDSNRKTGFIGLVYGLKNLLNLYEYLNSKYGLNYLLSYKLSQDHIETFFSAVRMRGGHNNNPTCKQFFTAYKKLLVHNQATASQYGNCLAMLDPTELSVVNVGPDSITSQINETDEAIVVEHDHSYFQSLKRLSPLVENISEYIGGFVVKKTLKKINCAICQQSLYKTFTNNILINLKDRNDALIKPFRDVVDICLIAERVFRSCDNIFKNNIKNSLFTKIKRHIIYSSTKKNFQELDDHCLSQNLFNNHRDQLIALIIYIYLDVRLHHAAKESNHNKIKLRQKLTKLILFRNE
;
A
#
# COMPACT_ATOMS: atom_id res chain seq x y z
N MET A 1 17.93 -23.05 -21.56
CA MET A 1 16.76 -22.46 -22.26
C MET A 1 16.08 -21.51 -21.29
N ASN A 2 16.16 -20.20 -21.52
CA ASN A 2 15.45 -19.18 -20.74
C ASN A 2 14.58 -18.36 -21.71
N CYS A 3 13.53 -19.01 -22.22
CA CYS A 3 12.75 -18.51 -23.34
C CYS A 3 11.63 -17.64 -22.80
N ARG A 4 11.81 -16.32 -22.89
CA ARG A 4 10.91 -15.30 -22.33
C ARG A 4 9.83 -14.86 -23.31
N THR A 5 10.16 -14.82 -24.60
CA THR A 5 9.30 -14.28 -25.64
C THR A 5 9.29 -15.19 -26.87
N LYS A 6 8.18 -15.15 -27.62
CA LYS A 6 8.03 -15.89 -28.88
C LYS A 6 8.94 -15.35 -29.99
N PHE A 7 9.23 -14.05 -29.98
CA PHE A 7 9.89 -13.34 -31.09
C PHE A 7 11.38 -13.04 -30.82
N SER A 8 12.05 -13.88 -30.01
CA SER A 8 13.47 -13.65 -29.70
C SER A 8 14.33 -13.76 -30.97
N LYS A 9 15.22 -12.79 -31.19
CA LYS A 9 16.22 -12.84 -32.28
C LYS A 9 17.37 -13.82 -31.99
N ASN A 10 17.55 -14.23 -30.72
CA ASN A 10 18.61 -15.14 -30.32
C ASN A 10 18.12 -16.59 -30.44
N PRO A 11 18.82 -17.48 -31.20
CA PRO A 11 18.40 -18.86 -31.41
C PRO A 11 18.29 -19.71 -30.13
N TYR A 12 18.95 -19.31 -29.04
CA TYR A 12 18.92 -20.01 -27.76
C TYR A 12 17.80 -19.56 -26.81
N ASN A 13 17.06 -18.52 -27.19
CA ASN A 13 15.95 -17.93 -26.41
C ASN A 13 14.59 -18.05 -27.12
N LEU A 14 14.50 -18.86 -28.18
CA LEU A 14 13.27 -19.11 -28.92
C LEU A 14 12.30 -19.94 -28.09
N CYS A 15 11.00 -19.71 -28.24
CA CYS A 15 10.00 -20.56 -27.62
C CYS A 15 10.12 -22.02 -28.10
N LEU A 16 9.69 -22.95 -27.25
CA LEU A 16 9.55 -24.34 -27.62
C LEU A 16 8.28 -24.49 -28.45
N ASP A 17 8.43 -24.79 -29.74
CA ASP A 17 7.33 -25.02 -30.68
C ASP A 17 7.66 -26.20 -31.61
N ILE A 18 6.76 -26.51 -32.55
CA ILE A 18 6.92 -27.63 -33.48
C ILE A 18 8.19 -27.52 -34.34
N ASN A 19 8.66 -26.30 -34.60
CA ASN A 19 9.82 -26.03 -35.45
C ASN A 19 11.14 -26.08 -34.65
N THR A 20 11.12 -25.72 -33.37
CA THR A 20 12.32 -25.62 -32.53
C THR A 20 12.59 -26.86 -31.69
N VAL A 21 11.57 -27.68 -31.38
CA VAL A 21 11.68 -28.83 -30.47
C VAL A 21 12.75 -29.83 -30.89
N ASN A 22 12.85 -30.16 -32.18
CA ASN A 22 13.84 -31.12 -32.69
C ASN A 22 15.27 -30.60 -32.53
N LYS A 23 15.50 -29.31 -32.83
CA LYS A 23 16.79 -28.67 -32.64
C LYS A 23 17.22 -28.68 -31.16
N TYR A 24 16.30 -28.42 -30.25
CA TYR A 24 16.59 -28.47 -28.82
C TYR A 24 16.79 -29.90 -28.30
N ARG A 25 16.14 -30.90 -28.91
CA ARG A 25 16.37 -32.31 -28.63
C ARG A 25 17.79 -32.74 -28.98
N GLU A 26 18.24 -32.45 -30.20
CA GLU A 26 19.61 -32.72 -30.65
C GLU A 26 20.66 -32.05 -29.74
N PHE A 27 20.44 -30.76 -29.41
CA PHE A 27 21.31 -30.06 -28.47
C PHE A 27 21.34 -30.73 -27.10
N THR A 28 20.19 -31.16 -26.57
CA THR A 28 20.09 -31.79 -25.25
C THR A 28 20.85 -33.11 -25.21
N GLU A 29 20.83 -33.90 -26.29
CA GLU A 29 21.60 -35.15 -26.39
C GLU A 29 23.11 -34.91 -26.43
N ILE A 30 23.56 -33.90 -27.19
CA ILE A 30 24.98 -33.50 -27.23
C ILE A 30 25.42 -33.00 -25.86
N PHE A 31 24.61 -32.15 -25.23
CA PHE A 31 24.88 -31.56 -23.93
C PHE A 31 24.94 -32.62 -22.82
N GLU A 32 24.03 -33.60 -22.83
CA GLU A 32 24.08 -34.74 -21.93
C GLU A 32 25.40 -35.50 -22.06
N LYS A 33 25.79 -35.89 -23.28
CA LYS A 33 27.05 -36.60 -23.52
C LYS A 33 28.25 -35.80 -23.04
N TYR A 34 28.25 -34.48 -23.23
CA TYR A 34 29.30 -33.60 -22.74
C TYR A 34 29.38 -33.64 -21.21
N ILE A 35 28.27 -33.36 -20.52
CA ILE A 35 28.22 -33.30 -19.05
C ILE A 35 28.60 -34.64 -18.41
N PHE A 36 28.14 -35.77 -18.97
CA PHE A 36 28.41 -37.10 -18.43
C PHE A 36 29.87 -37.53 -18.61
N ASN A 37 30.58 -36.95 -19.59
CA ASN A 37 32.00 -37.23 -19.83
C ASN A 37 32.95 -36.22 -19.17
N LEU A 38 32.45 -35.15 -18.55
CA LEU A 38 33.29 -34.21 -17.81
C LEU A 38 33.97 -34.89 -16.63
N LYS A 39 35.27 -34.63 -16.48
CA LYS A 39 36.13 -35.19 -15.43
C LYS A 39 36.89 -34.08 -14.71
N PHE A 40 37.17 -34.30 -13.42
CA PHE A 40 38.13 -33.51 -12.65
C PHE A 40 39.57 -33.85 -13.08
N GLN A 41 40.54 -33.03 -12.65
CA GLN A 41 41.97 -33.27 -12.92
C GLN A 41 42.47 -34.65 -12.45
N ASN A 42 41.84 -35.23 -11.42
CA ASN A 42 42.14 -36.57 -10.92
C ASN A 42 41.49 -37.71 -11.76
N GLY A 43 40.82 -37.40 -12.87
CA GLY A 43 40.16 -38.37 -13.75
C GLY A 43 38.76 -38.82 -13.31
N GLN A 44 38.28 -38.43 -12.13
CA GLN A 44 36.94 -38.75 -11.65
C GLN A 44 35.89 -37.99 -12.46
N ARG A 45 34.83 -38.67 -12.92
CA ARG A 45 33.72 -38.01 -13.63
C ARG A 45 32.92 -37.15 -12.67
N ILE A 46 32.41 -36.03 -13.15
CA ILE A 46 31.61 -35.10 -12.33
C ILE A 46 30.33 -35.78 -11.81
N ILE A 47 29.70 -36.62 -12.63
CA ILE A 47 28.48 -37.35 -12.29
C ILE A 47 28.66 -38.39 -11.17
N ASP A 48 29.89 -38.86 -10.95
CA ASP A 48 30.23 -39.84 -9.91
C ASP A 48 30.72 -39.16 -8.62
N SER A 49 30.76 -37.83 -8.60
CA SER A 49 31.25 -37.04 -7.48
C SER A 49 30.11 -36.56 -6.56
N ASN A 50 30.48 -36.02 -5.40
CA ASN A 50 29.54 -35.33 -4.50
C ASN A 50 28.92 -34.06 -5.13
N ARG A 51 29.47 -33.55 -6.24
CA ARG A 51 28.94 -32.37 -6.97
C ARG A 51 27.96 -32.74 -8.09
N LYS A 52 27.61 -34.02 -8.26
CA LYS A 52 26.78 -34.52 -9.37
C LYS A 52 25.40 -33.87 -9.50
N THR A 53 24.79 -33.46 -8.38
CA THR A 53 23.38 -33.05 -8.31
C THR A 53 23.04 -31.91 -9.27
N GLY A 54 23.83 -30.85 -9.31
CA GLY A 54 23.56 -29.70 -10.19
C GLY A 54 23.67 -30.04 -11.68
N PHE A 55 24.68 -30.85 -12.05
CA PHE A 55 24.93 -31.27 -13.42
C PHE A 55 23.85 -32.22 -13.94
N ILE A 56 23.50 -33.22 -13.12
CA ILE A 56 22.39 -34.14 -13.39
C ILE A 56 21.07 -33.36 -13.51
N GLY A 57 20.81 -32.43 -12.58
CA GLY A 57 19.63 -31.58 -12.59
C GLY A 57 19.49 -30.75 -13.87
N LEU A 58 20.60 -30.19 -14.39
CA LEU A 58 20.59 -29.46 -15.65
C LEU A 58 20.18 -30.34 -16.84
N VAL A 59 20.74 -31.55 -16.95
CA VAL A 59 20.44 -32.48 -18.04
C VAL A 59 18.99 -32.93 -17.99
N TYR A 60 18.53 -33.41 -16.83
CA TYR A 60 17.15 -33.86 -16.68
C TYR A 60 16.15 -32.71 -16.78
N GLY A 61 16.49 -31.51 -16.33
CA GLY A 61 15.66 -30.31 -16.49
C GLY A 61 15.36 -30.00 -17.96
N LEU A 62 16.37 -30.09 -18.84
CA LEU A 62 16.19 -29.93 -20.28
C LEU A 62 15.32 -31.03 -20.88
N LYS A 63 15.60 -32.30 -20.55
CA LYS A 63 14.80 -33.45 -21.04
C LYS A 63 13.34 -33.36 -20.61
N ASN A 64 13.08 -33.06 -19.35
CA ASN A 64 11.73 -32.94 -18.82
C ASN A 64 10.97 -31.80 -19.46
N LEU A 65 11.62 -30.68 -19.77
CA LEU A 65 11.00 -29.56 -20.47
C LEU A 65 10.54 -29.94 -21.89
N LEU A 66 11.35 -30.70 -22.64
CA LEU A 66 10.97 -31.20 -23.97
C LEU A 66 9.79 -32.16 -23.88
N ASN A 67 9.86 -33.14 -22.99
CA ASN A 67 8.78 -34.12 -22.78
C ASN A 67 7.48 -33.45 -22.33
N LEU A 68 7.58 -32.42 -21.47
CA LEU A 68 6.43 -31.63 -21.03
C LEU A 68 5.77 -30.91 -22.20
N TYR A 69 6.54 -30.29 -23.08
CA TYR A 69 6.00 -29.64 -24.27
C TYR A 69 5.26 -30.64 -25.17
N GLU A 70 5.85 -31.81 -25.44
CA GLU A 70 5.21 -32.84 -26.27
C GLU A 70 3.90 -33.36 -25.66
N TYR A 71 3.88 -33.56 -24.35
CA TYR A 71 2.67 -33.91 -23.62
C TYR A 71 1.59 -32.83 -23.72
N LEU A 72 1.96 -31.56 -23.50
CA LEU A 72 1.01 -30.44 -23.55
C LEU A 72 0.49 -30.19 -24.97
N ASN A 73 1.34 -30.34 -25.98
CA ASN A 73 0.95 -30.21 -27.38
C ASN A 73 0.02 -31.35 -27.80
N SER A 74 0.35 -32.60 -27.48
CA SER A 74 -0.48 -33.77 -27.85
C SER A 74 -1.83 -33.80 -27.13
N LYS A 75 -1.88 -33.45 -25.83
CA LYS A 75 -3.10 -33.53 -25.03
C LYS A 75 -4.01 -32.31 -25.14
N TYR A 76 -3.43 -31.11 -25.26
CA TYR A 76 -4.17 -29.85 -25.18
C TYR A 76 -3.99 -28.94 -26.40
N GLY A 77 -3.22 -29.34 -27.42
CA GLY A 77 -2.98 -28.51 -28.60
C GLY A 77 -2.18 -27.25 -28.31
N LEU A 78 -1.28 -27.28 -27.31
CA LEU A 78 -0.47 -26.13 -26.95
C LEU A 78 0.58 -25.81 -28.03
N ASN A 79 0.35 -24.75 -28.81
CA ASN A 79 1.20 -24.34 -29.94
C ASN A 79 2.66 -24.04 -29.58
N TYR A 80 2.93 -23.53 -28.37
CA TYR A 80 4.28 -23.20 -27.92
C TYR A 80 4.39 -23.14 -26.38
N LEU A 81 5.60 -23.32 -25.87
CA LEU A 81 5.93 -23.24 -24.44
C LEU A 81 7.07 -22.23 -24.18
N LEU A 82 6.83 -21.33 -23.21
CA LEU A 82 7.83 -20.38 -22.71
C LEU A 82 8.45 -20.94 -21.43
N SER A 83 9.68 -21.45 -21.53
CA SER A 83 10.38 -22.09 -20.41
C SER A 83 10.64 -21.14 -19.23
N TYR A 84 10.71 -19.83 -19.47
CA TYR A 84 10.82 -18.84 -18.39
C TYR A 84 9.65 -18.88 -17.42
N LYS A 85 8.42 -19.15 -17.91
CA LYS A 85 7.21 -19.21 -17.07
C LYS A 85 7.23 -20.38 -16.06
N LEU A 86 8.08 -21.37 -16.30
CA LEU A 86 8.28 -22.51 -15.42
C LEU A 86 9.44 -22.29 -14.43
N SER A 87 10.16 -21.17 -14.53
CA SER A 87 11.28 -20.86 -13.65
C SER A 87 10.79 -20.37 -12.29
N GLN A 88 11.62 -20.60 -11.26
CA GLN A 88 11.41 -20.04 -9.92
C GLN A 88 11.63 -18.52 -9.85
N ASP A 89 12.18 -17.89 -10.91
CA ASP A 89 12.44 -16.44 -11.01
C ASP A 89 11.21 -15.61 -10.60
N HIS A 90 9.99 -16.07 -10.91
CA HIS A 90 8.76 -15.38 -10.53
C HIS A 90 8.56 -15.35 -9.01
N ILE A 91 8.88 -16.45 -8.32
CA ILE A 91 8.81 -16.55 -6.86
C ILE A 91 9.96 -15.74 -6.23
N GLU A 92 11.15 -15.76 -6.82
CA GLU A 92 12.27 -14.95 -6.34
C GLU A 92 11.99 -13.45 -6.49
N THR A 93 11.35 -13.05 -7.59
CA THR A 93 10.88 -11.67 -7.81
C THR A 93 9.82 -11.31 -6.77
N PHE A 94 8.89 -12.22 -6.48
CA PHE A 94 7.91 -12.03 -5.41
C PHE A 94 8.57 -11.83 -4.04
N PHE A 95 9.55 -12.67 -3.66
CA PHE A 95 10.27 -12.50 -2.41
C PHE A 95 11.08 -11.20 -2.37
N SER A 96 11.61 -10.76 -3.49
CA SER A 96 12.28 -9.46 -3.59
C SER A 96 11.31 -8.32 -3.33
N ALA A 97 10.10 -8.37 -3.90
CA ALA A 97 9.04 -7.40 -3.63
C ALA A 97 8.61 -7.41 -2.15
N VAL A 98 8.56 -8.58 -1.51
CA VAL A 98 8.29 -8.71 -0.07
C VAL A 98 9.39 -8.04 0.76
N ARG A 99 10.67 -8.29 0.45
CA ARG A 99 11.81 -7.67 1.14
C ARG A 99 11.83 -6.15 0.97
N MET A 100 11.53 -5.65 -0.24
CA MET A 100 11.45 -4.21 -0.52
C MET A 100 10.44 -3.48 0.37
N ARG A 101 9.33 -4.13 0.75
CA ARG A 101 8.34 -3.55 1.68
C ARG A 101 8.84 -3.45 3.13
N GLY A 102 9.93 -4.13 3.47
CA GLY A 102 10.62 -4.03 4.76
C GLY A 102 11.66 -2.90 4.85
N GLY A 103 11.86 -2.14 3.76
CA GLY A 103 12.88 -1.09 3.69
C GLY A 103 14.28 -1.68 3.89
N HIS A 104 15.01 -1.16 4.89
CA HIS A 104 16.34 -1.63 5.26
C HIS A 104 16.37 -3.04 5.90
N ASN A 105 15.21 -3.60 6.25
CA ASN A 105 15.14 -4.96 6.79
C ASN A 105 14.96 -6.01 5.68
N ASN A 106 16.08 -6.54 5.19
CA ASN A 106 16.11 -7.61 4.17
C ASN A 106 15.66 -8.99 4.69
N ASN A 107 15.47 -9.17 6.01
CA ASN A 107 15.04 -10.42 6.61
C ASN A 107 13.74 -10.22 7.41
N PRO A 108 12.57 -10.23 6.76
CA PRO A 108 11.30 -10.02 7.43
C PRO A 108 10.98 -11.18 8.38
N THR A 109 10.48 -10.85 9.57
CA THR A 109 9.82 -11.83 10.46
C THR A 109 8.57 -12.40 9.80
N CYS A 110 8.06 -13.56 10.27
CA CYS A 110 6.85 -14.17 9.72
C CYS A 110 5.65 -13.20 9.67
N LYS A 111 5.51 -12.34 10.70
CA LYS A 111 4.46 -11.32 10.73
C LYS A 111 4.66 -10.20 9.70
N GLN A 112 5.90 -9.77 9.49
CA GLN A 112 6.25 -8.79 8.45
C GLN A 112 6.02 -9.37 7.05
N PHE A 113 6.42 -10.62 6.83
CA PHE A 113 6.13 -11.36 5.59
C PHE A 113 4.62 -11.42 5.33
N PHE A 114 3.82 -11.85 6.32
CA PHE A 114 2.36 -11.94 6.19
C PHE A 114 1.72 -10.58 5.88
N THR A 115 2.21 -9.51 6.51
CA THR A 115 1.71 -8.15 6.25
C THR A 115 2.09 -7.65 4.86
N ALA A 116 3.33 -7.90 4.42
CA ALA A 116 3.81 -7.55 3.09
C ALA A 116 3.07 -8.36 2.00
N TYR A 117 2.85 -9.65 2.24
CA TYR A 117 2.05 -10.52 1.39
C TYR A 117 0.63 -9.98 1.20
N LYS A 118 -0.08 -9.65 2.30
CA LYS A 118 -1.41 -9.01 2.24
C LYS A 118 -1.40 -7.70 1.46
N LYS A 119 -0.37 -6.86 1.65
CA LYS A 119 -0.24 -5.60 0.91
C LYS A 119 0.01 -5.83 -0.58
N LEU A 120 0.84 -6.82 -0.94
CA LEU A 120 1.12 -7.16 -2.34
C LEU A 120 -0.12 -7.70 -3.04
N LEU A 121 -0.96 -8.49 -2.36
CA LEU A 121 -2.24 -8.95 -2.91
C LEU A 121 -3.22 -7.81 -3.23
N VAL A 122 -3.19 -6.73 -2.45
CA VAL A 122 -4.07 -5.56 -2.64
C VAL A 122 -3.45 -4.55 -3.62
N HIS A 123 -2.12 -4.48 -3.69
CA HIS A 123 -1.36 -3.60 -4.56
C HIS A 123 -0.42 -4.43 -5.46
N ASN A 124 -0.98 -5.05 -6.50
CA ASN A 124 -0.29 -6.00 -7.38
C ASN A 124 0.80 -5.39 -8.29
N GLN A 125 1.08 -4.09 -8.21
CA GLN A 125 2.18 -3.46 -8.93
C GLN A 125 3.48 -3.60 -8.12
N ALA A 126 4.04 -4.81 -8.10
CA ALA A 126 5.38 -5.04 -7.62
C ALA A 126 6.38 -4.56 -8.70
N THR A 127 6.84 -3.30 -8.60
CA THR A 127 7.97 -2.83 -9.39
C THR A 127 9.27 -3.24 -8.70
N ALA A 128 10.14 -3.94 -9.44
CA ALA A 128 11.48 -4.29 -8.98
C ALA A 128 12.33 -3.02 -8.80
N SER A 129 13.32 -3.07 -7.91
CA SER A 129 14.23 -1.93 -7.65
C SER A 129 15.07 -1.60 -8.89
N GLN A 130 15.26 -0.30 -9.17
CA GLN A 130 16.08 0.19 -10.29
C GLN A 130 17.58 -0.20 -10.19
N TYR A 131 18.02 -0.68 -9.02
CA TYR A 131 19.42 -1.02 -8.74
C TYR A 131 19.65 -2.52 -8.51
N GLY A 132 18.62 -3.36 -8.62
CA GLY A 132 18.79 -4.82 -8.62
C GLY A 132 19.21 -5.31 -10.00
N ASN A 133 19.98 -6.40 -10.06
CA ASN A 133 20.31 -7.08 -11.34
C ASN A 133 19.08 -7.61 -12.11
N CYS A 134 17.86 -7.38 -11.59
CA CYS A 134 16.60 -7.71 -12.23
C CYS A 134 16.12 -6.50 -13.02
N LEU A 135 16.52 -6.43 -14.30
CA LEU A 135 16.05 -5.44 -15.27
C LEU A 135 14.54 -5.22 -15.15
N ALA A 136 14.17 -3.97 -14.91
CA ALA A 136 12.82 -3.42 -14.95
C ALA A 136 12.25 -3.47 -16.39
N MET A 137 11.95 -4.67 -16.88
CA MET A 137 11.15 -4.95 -18.08
C MET A 137 10.62 -6.39 -18.03
N LEU A 138 10.21 -6.84 -16.85
CA LEU A 138 9.44 -8.08 -16.77
C LEU A 138 8.01 -7.72 -17.09
N ASP A 139 7.51 -8.27 -18.20
CA ASP A 139 6.07 -8.53 -18.41
C ASP A 139 5.47 -8.79 -17.04
N PRO A 140 4.46 -8.02 -16.58
CA PRO A 140 3.78 -8.36 -15.36
C PRO A 140 3.35 -9.81 -15.55
N THR A 141 3.93 -10.71 -14.77
CA THR A 141 3.23 -11.95 -14.47
C THR A 141 1.94 -11.48 -13.85
N GLU A 142 0.90 -11.37 -14.69
CA GLU A 142 -0.46 -11.19 -14.29
C GLU A 142 -0.80 -12.38 -13.40
N LEU A 143 -0.47 -12.23 -12.11
CA LEU A 143 -1.16 -12.92 -11.03
C LEU A 143 -2.62 -12.58 -11.26
N SER A 144 -3.35 -13.56 -11.83
CA SER A 144 -4.74 -13.52 -12.27
C SER A 144 -5.48 -12.26 -11.85
N VAL A 145 -5.69 -11.42 -12.86
CA VAL A 145 -6.33 -10.13 -12.78
C VAL A 145 -7.77 -10.28 -12.26
N VAL A 146 -8.05 -9.73 -11.07
CA VAL A 146 -9.36 -9.09 -10.86
C VAL A 146 -9.22 -7.74 -11.55
N ASN A 147 -9.87 -7.57 -12.70
CA ASN A 147 -9.80 -6.36 -13.52
C ASN A 147 -10.29 -5.17 -12.69
N VAL A 148 -9.37 -4.43 -12.07
CA VAL A 148 -9.62 -3.05 -11.65
C VAL A 148 -9.24 -2.20 -12.86
N GLY A 149 -10.26 -1.59 -13.47
CA GLY A 149 -10.13 -0.76 -14.67
C GLY A 149 -9.16 0.42 -14.50
N PRO A 150 -8.89 1.12 -15.61
CA PRO A 150 -7.80 2.09 -15.69
C PRO A 150 -8.19 3.36 -14.94
N ASP A 151 -7.48 3.73 -13.88
CA ASP A 151 -7.45 5.10 -13.35
C ASP A 151 -6.18 5.30 -12.52
N SER A 152 -5.08 5.52 -13.24
CA SER A 152 -3.80 5.93 -12.69
C SER A 152 -3.84 7.42 -12.34
N ILE A 153 -3.80 7.77 -11.05
CA ILE A 153 -3.29 9.08 -10.64
C ILE A 153 -1.86 8.88 -10.11
N THR A 154 -0.91 9.34 -10.91
CA THR A 154 0.48 9.58 -10.54
C THR A 154 0.55 10.59 -9.40
N SER A 155 0.94 10.15 -8.21
CA SER A 155 1.51 11.06 -7.20
C SER A 155 2.95 10.64 -6.96
N GLN A 156 3.87 11.56 -7.22
CA GLN A 156 5.30 11.39 -7.03
C GLN A 156 5.56 11.17 -5.53
N ILE A 157 5.95 9.94 -5.18
CA ILE A 157 6.41 9.59 -3.84
C ILE A 157 7.90 9.96 -3.80
N ASN A 158 8.22 11.07 -3.16
CA ASN A 158 9.59 11.31 -2.71
C ASN A 158 9.83 10.44 -1.48
N GLU A 159 10.66 9.42 -1.64
CA GLU A 159 11.21 8.60 -0.58
C GLU A 159 12.17 9.44 0.28
N THR A 160 11.94 9.47 1.59
CA THR A 160 13.06 9.53 2.55
C THR A 160 12.77 8.61 3.73
N ASP A 161 13.82 7.90 4.10
CA ASP A 161 13.88 6.80 5.05
C ASP A 161 13.38 7.17 6.45
N GLU A 162 12.49 6.34 6.99
CA GLU A 162 12.08 6.42 8.40
C GLU A 162 12.34 5.11 9.14
N ALA A 163 13.12 5.26 10.21
CA ALA A 163 13.41 4.26 11.21
C ALA A 163 12.14 3.58 11.74
N ILE A 164 12.18 2.26 11.75
CA ILE A 164 11.13 1.38 12.26
C ILE A 164 11.00 1.61 13.78
N VAL A 165 9.93 2.28 14.19
CA VAL A 165 9.46 2.26 15.58
C VAL A 165 8.71 0.94 15.79
N VAL A 166 9.26 0.09 16.64
CA VAL A 166 8.67 -1.18 17.09
C VAL A 166 7.44 -0.88 17.95
N GLU A 167 6.24 -0.85 17.36
CA GLU A 167 4.97 -0.82 18.11
C GLU A 167 4.64 -2.28 18.53
N HIS A 168 4.61 -2.52 19.84
CA HIS A 168 4.35 -3.83 20.45
C HIS A 168 2.95 -4.37 20.13
N ASP A 169 2.88 -5.69 19.96
CA ASP A 169 1.75 -6.45 19.40
C ASP A 169 0.69 -6.90 20.42
N HIS A 170 0.33 -6.03 21.36
CA HIS A 170 -0.81 -6.29 22.24
C HIS A 170 -1.80 -5.14 22.12
N SER A 171 -2.66 -5.20 21.10
CA SER A 171 -3.82 -4.32 21.00
C SER A 171 -4.88 -4.77 22.01
N TYR A 172 -4.64 -4.49 23.30
CA TYR A 172 -5.77 -4.13 24.16
C TYR A 172 -6.44 -2.93 23.50
N PHE A 173 -7.76 -2.98 23.31
CA PHE A 173 -8.54 -1.85 22.82
C PHE A 173 -8.19 -0.66 23.70
N GLN A 174 -7.31 0.24 23.23
CA GLN A 174 -6.96 1.39 24.03
C GLN A 174 -8.20 2.26 24.04
N SER A 175 -8.94 2.22 25.14
CA SER A 175 -10.15 3.00 25.33
C SER A 175 -9.81 4.45 25.02
N LEU A 176 -10.31 4.95 23.89
CA LEU A 176 -10.08 6.33 23.51
C LEU A 176 -10.53 7.22 24.67
N LYS A 177 -9.64 8.13 25.11
CA LYS A 177 -9.96 9.03 26.22
C LYS A 177 -11.27 9.76 25.92
N ARG A 178 -12.17 9.79 26.90
CA ARG A 178 -13.42 10.55 26.80
C ARG A 178 -13.08 12.03 26.63
N LEU A 179 -13.69 12.67 25.64
CA LEU A 179 -13.52 14.11 25.44
C LEU A 179 -14.32 14.87 26.49
N SER A 180 -13.86 16.07 26.86
CA SER A 180 -14.66 16.96 27.69
C SER A 180 -15.78 17.60 26.86
N PRO A 181 -16.92 17.98 27.47
CA PRO A 181 -18.03 18.61 26.75
C PRO A 181 -17.60 19.85 25.95
N LEU A 182 -16.63 20.61 26.45
CA LEU A 182 -16.06 21.76 25.74
C LEU A 182 -15.36 21.34 24.44
N VAL A 183 -14.53 20.29 24.49
CA VAL A 183 -13.80 19.80 23.32
C VAL A 183 -14.78 19.21 22.31
N GLU A 184 -15.82 18.50 22.76
CA GLU A 184 -16.89 18.01 21.88
C GLU A 184 -17.59 19.16 21.15
N ASN A 185 -17.94 20.24 21.87
CA ASN A 185 -18.53 21.43 21.27
C ASN A 185 -17.60 22.09 20.22
N ILE A 186 -16.31 22.17 20.51
CA ILE A 186 -15.29 22.69 19.59
C ILE A 186 -15.15 21.80 18.35
N SER A 187 -15.12 20.47 18.53
CA SER A 187 -15.00 19.53 17.42
C SER A 187 -16.19 19.59 16.46
N GLU A 188 -17.42 19.76 16.97
CA GLU A 188 -18.60 19.99 16.14
C GLU A 188 -18.55 21.35 15.43
N TYR A 189 -18.07 22.42 16.10
CA TYR A 189 -17.84 23.72 15.44
C TYR A 189 -16.83 23.61 14.29
N ILE A 190 -15.72 22.88 14.48
CA ILE A 190 -14.76 22.57 13.41
C ILE A 190 -15.44 21.73 12.32
N GLY A 191 -16.34 20.83 12.68
CA GLY A 191 -17.16 20.05 11.75
C GLY A 191 -17.88 20.91 10.71
N GLY A 192 -18.42 22.08 11.09
CA GLY A 192 -19.02 23.02 10.14
C GLY A 192 -18.04 23.52 9.07
N PHE A 193 -16.79 23.80 9.46
CA PHE A 193 -15.73 24.14 8.52
C PHE A 193 -15.33 22.94 7.64
N VAL A 194 -15.29 21.74 8.21
CA VAL A 194 -15.02 20.50 7.45
C VAL A 194 -16.07 20.31 6.37
N VAL A 195 -17.36 20.48 6.69
CA VAL A 195 -18.44 20.42 5.69
C VAL A 195 -18.23 21.47 4.61
N LYS A 196 -17.97 22.73 4.98
CA LYS A 196 -17.71 23.81 4.02
C LYS A 196 -16.60 23.47 3.03
N LYS A 197 -15.51 22.84 3.50
CA LYS A 197 -14.39 22.40 2.65
C LYS A 197 -14.75 21.16 1.82
N THR A 198 -15.52 20.24 2.38
CA THR A 198 -15.94 19.00 1.72
C THR A 198 -16.87 19.31 0.54
N LEU A 199 -17.85 20.21 0.73
CA LEU A 199 -18.79 20.64 -0.32
C LEU A 199 -18.07 21.22 -1.56
N LYS A 200 -16.91 21.84 -1.39
CA LYS A 200 -16.10 22.37 -2.51
C LYS A 200 -15.36 21.28 -3.30
N LYS A 201 -15.29 20.06 -2.79
CA LYS A 201 -14.52 18.95 -3.37
C LYS A 201 -15.40 17.82 -3.90
N ILE A 202 -16.72 17.90 -3.71
CA ILE A 202 -17.66 16.86 -4.14
C ILE A 202 -18.73 17.44 -5.05
N ASN A 203 -19.11 16.67 -6.08
CA ASN A 203 -20.13 17.09 -7.07
C ASN A 203 -21.45 16.30 -6.93
N CYS A 204 -21.50 15.27 -6.09
CA CYS A 204 -22.69 14.44 -5.92
C CYS A 204 -23.71 15.11 -4.97
N ALA A 205 -24.88 15.46 -5.49
CA ALA A 205 -25.93 16.15 -4.73
C ALA A 205 -26.44 15.36 -3.51
N ILE A 206 -26.59 14.04 -3.66
CA ILE A 206 -27.03 13.14 -2.57
C ILE A 206 -26.01 13.16 -1.43
N CYS A 207 -24.72 13.07 -1.75
CA CYS A 207 -23.65 13.16 -0.74
C CYS A 207 -23.61 14.55 -0.09
N GLN A 208 -23.82 15.63 -0.85
CA GLN A 208 -23.83 16.99 -0.30
C GLN A 208 -24.96 17.17 0.73
N GLN A 209 -26.15 16.66 0.47
CA GLN A 209 -27.29 16.74 1.40
C GLN A 209 -27.02 16.00 2.71
N SER A 210 -26.28 14.89 2.68
CA SER A 210 -25.95 14.11 3.88
C SER A 210 -24.94 14.77 4.83
N LEU A 211 -24.32 15.90 4.45
CA LEU A 211 -23.23 16.51 5.22
C LEU A 211 -23.67 17.56 6.25
N TYR A 212 -24.84 18.17 6.09
CA TYR A 212 -25.29 19.27 6.96
C TYR A 212 -26.75 19.10 7.39
N LYS A 213 -27.10 19.83 8.44
CA LYS A 213 -28.46 19.93 8.98
C LYS A 213 -28.85 21.40 9.12
N THR A 214 -30.13 21.66 9.33
CA THR A 214 -30.68 23.01 9.52
C THR A 214 -30.53 23.52 10.95
N PHE A 215 -30.54 22.63 11.95
CA PHE A 215 -30.54 23.00 13.37
C PHE A 215 -29.38 22.38 14.13
N THR A 216 -28.85 23.07 15.15
CA THR A 216 -27.87 22.51 16.09
C THR A 216 -28.17 22.87 17.54
N ASN A 217 -27.87 21.95 18.45
CA ASN A 217 -27.91 22.16 19.89
C ASN A 217 -26.54 22.56 20.45
N ASN A 218 -25.54 22.73 19.59
CA ASN A 218 -24.20 23.09 19.97
C ASN A 218 -24.14 24.55 20.46
N ILE A 219 -23.73 24.71 21.72
CA ILE A 219 -23.71 26.01 22.39
C ILE A 219 -22.74 26.97 21.68
N LEU A 220 -21.57 26.47 21.26
CA LEU A 220 -20.54 27.30 20.64
C LEU A 220 -20.97 27.78 19.25
N ILE A 221 -21.60 26.92 18.45
CA ILE A 221 -22.15 27.33 17.14
C ILE A 221 -23.23 28.37 17.36
N ASN A 222 -24.20 28.14 18.25
CA ASN A 222 -25.30 29.07 18.50
C ASN A 222 -24.82 30.43 19.01
N LEU A 223 -23.76 30.47 19.83
CA LEU A 223 -23.17 31.73 20.31
C LEU A 223 -22.35 32.48 19.25
N LYS A 224 -21.75 31.77 18.28
CA LYS A 224 -20.88 32.35 17.26
C LYS A 224 -21.61 32.66 15.96
N ASP A 225 -22.79 32.06 15.75
CA ASP A 225 -23.54 32.24 14.52
C ASP A 225 -24.10 33.66 14.41
N ARG A 226 -24.06 34.19 13.19
CA ARG A 226 -24.59 35.51 12.85
C ARG A 226 -25.42 35.34 11.60
N ASN A 227 -26.73 35.56 11.73
CA ASN A 227 -27.70 35.45 10.63
C ASN A 227 -27.66 34.08 9.92
N ASP A 228 -27.58 32.99 10.71
CA ASP A 228 -27.60 31.61 10.21
C ASP A 228 -26.46 31.25 9.22
N ALA A 229 -25.39 32.05 9.18
CA ALA A 229 -24.31 31.94 8.21
C ALA A 229 -23.35 30.76 8.47
N LEU A 230 -23.32 30.21 9.68
CA LEU A 230 -22.49 29.05 9.99
C LEU A 230 -23.14 27.75 9.49
N ILE A 231 -22.33 26.86 8.91
CA ILE A 231 -22.79 25.52 8.51
C ILE A 231 -22.89 24.63 9.74
N LYS A 232 -24.05 23.98 9.92
CA LYS A 232 -24.29 23.00 10.99
C LYS A 232 -24.02 21.59 10.46
N PRO A 233 -22.98 20.90 10.93
CA PRO A 233 -22.64 19.58 10.40
C PRO A 233 -23.68 18.52 10.79
N PHE A 234 -23.92 17.56 9.91
CA PHE A 234 -24.77 16.41 10.20
C PHE A 234 -24.12 15.48 11.24
N ARG A 235 -24.93 14.67 11.94
CA ARG A 235 -24.47 13.80 13.04
C ARG A 235 -23.26 12.92 12.66
N ASP A 236 -23.26 12.34 11.47
CA ASP A 236 -22.19 11.47 11.01
C ASP A 236 -20.86 12.20 10.83
N VAL A 237 -20.90 13.45 10.36
CA VAL A 237 -19.71 14.30 10.26
C VAL A 237 -19.17 14.62 11.65
N VAL A 238 -20.06 14.92 12.60
CA VAL A 238 -19.69 15.19 14.00
C VAL A 238 -19.04 13.96 14.61
N ASP A 239 -19.62 12.78 14.47
CA ASP A 239 -19.10 11.52 15.01
C ASP A 239 -17.68 11.23 14.48
N ILE A 240 -17.47 11.40 13.17
CA ILE A 240 -16.15 11.24 12.55
C ILE A 240 -15.15 12.26 13.13
N CYS A 241 -15.55 13.52 13.30
CA CYS A 241 -14.70 14.57 13.89
C CYS A 241 -14.35 14.26 15.35
N LEU A 242 -15.28 13.73 16.14
CA LEU A 242 -15.05 13.36 17.53
C LEU A 242 -14.08 12.17 17.64
N ILE A 243 -14.25 11.14 16.80
CA ILE A 243 -13.30 10.02 16.73
C ILE A 243 -11.92 10.54 16.31
N ALA A 244 -11.86 11.41 15.30
CA ALA A 244 -10.62 12.03 14.86
C ALA A 244 -9.92 12.81 15.97
N GLU A 245 -10.66 13.60 16.75
CA GLU A 245 -10.11 14.36 17.88
C GLU A 245 -9.58 13.44 18.99
N ARG A 246 -10.30 12.37 19.31
CA ARG A 246 -9.85 11.39 20.31
C ARG A 246 -8.53 10.74 19.90
N VAL A 247 -8.43 10.30 18.65
CA VAL A 247 -7.20 9.68 18.12
C VAL A 247 -6.06 10.70 18.05
N PHE A 248 -6.34 11.92 17.57
CA PHE A 248 -5.36 13.00 17.52
C PHE A 248 -4.78 13.33 18.90
N ARG A 249 -5.64 13.45 19.93
CA ARG A 249 -5.21 13.74 21.31
C ARG A 249 -4.53 12.57 22.01
N SER A 250 -4.76 11.35 21.54
CA SER A 250 -4.09 10.16 22.07
C SER A 250 -2.72 9.94 21.42
N CYS A 251 -2.31 10.81 20.49
CA CYS A 251 -1.01 10.72 19.86
C CYS A 251 0.04 11.51 20.63
N ASP A 252 1.08 10.81 21.10
CA ASP A 252 2.15 11.43 21.91
C ASP A 252 3.04 12.38 21.12
N ASN A 253 3.26 12.12 19.83
CA ASN A 253 4.10 12.96 18.98
C ASN A 253 3.45 13.21 17.62
N ILE A 254 2.80 14.37 17.54
CA ILE A 254 2.09 14.86 16.36
C ILE A 254 3.00 15.47 15.29
N PHE A 255 4.31 15.57 15.54
CA PHE A 255 5.30 16.10 14.59
C PHE A 255 6.18 15.00 13.99
N LYS A 256 5.82 13.73 14.18
CA LYS A 256 6.43 12.63 13.45
C LYS A 256 6.13 12.77 11.96
N ASN A 257 7.05 12.33 11.13
CA ASN A 257 6.77 12.21 9.72
C ASN A 257 5.62 11.23 9.47
N ASN A 258 4.91 11.41 8.35
CA ASN A 258 3.76 10.60 7.96
C ASN A 258 2.63 10.53 9.01
N ILE A 259 2.63 11.43 10.00
CA ILE A 259 1.66 11.43 11.10
C ILE A 259 0.22 11.48 10.60
N LYS A 260 -0.05 12.25 9.55
CA LYS A 260 -1.39 12.39 8.98
C LYS A 260 -1.94 11.06 8.49
N ASN A 261 -1.12 10.25 7.81
CA ASN A 261 -1.52 8.93 7.30
C ASN A 261 -1.66 7.90 8.43
N SER A 262 -0.78 7.98 9.45
CA SER A 262 -0.88 7.14 10.64
C SER A 262 -2.18 7.41 11.41
N LEU A 263 -2.47 8.68 11.68
CA LEU A 263 -3.73 9.10 12.32
C LEU A 263 -4.93 8.73 11.48
N PHE A 264 -4.90 8.98 10.16
CA PHE A 264 -5.96 8.58 9.24
C PHE A 264 -6.29 7.08 9.36
N THR A 265 -5.26 6.23 9.35
CA THR A 265 -5.43 4.78 9.45
C THR A 265 -6.03 4.38 10.79
N LYS A 266 -5.56 4.98 11.90
CA LYS A 266 -6.10 4.72 13.25
C LYS A 266 -7.57 5.17 13.33
N ILE A 267 -7.91 6.36 12.81
CA ILE A 267 -9.27 6.90 12.78
C ILE A 267 -10.21 6.03 11.93
N LYS A 268 -9.79 5.67 10.72
CA LYS A 268 -10.61 4.84 9.80
C LYS A 268 -10.91 3.47 10.43
N ARG A 269 -9.94 2.85 11.11
CA ARG A 269 -10.18 1.62 11.88
C ARG A 269 -11.21 1.85 12.98
N HIS A 270 -11.05 2.90 13.78
CA HIS A 270 -12.03 3.20 14.82
C HIS A 270 -13.44 3.42 14.26
N ILE A 271 -13.60 4.12 13.13
CA ILE A 271 -14.92 4.31 12.50
C ILE A 271 -15.53 2.98 12.06
N ILE A 272 -14.74 2.09 11.45
CA ILE A 272 -15.21 0.77 11.00
C ILE A 272 -15.62 -0.13 12.17
N TYR A 273 -14.86 -0.11 13.28
CA TYR A 273 -15.04 -1.06 14.38
C TYR A 273 -15.82 -0.53 15.58
N SER A 274 -15.92 0.79 15.78
CA SER A 274 -16.52 1.39 16.98
C SER A 274 -17.99 1.76 16.79
N SER A 275 -18.52 1.65 15.58
CA SER A 275 -19.84 2.14 15.23
C SER A 275 -20.88 1.03 15.36
N THR A 276 -21.67 1.06 16.44
CA THR A 276 -22.91 0.29 16.57
C THR A 276 -23.94 0.68 15.49
N LYS A 277 -23.73 1.82 14.82
CA LYS A 277 -24.51 2.36 13.70
C LYS A 277 -23.58 2.86 12.59
N LYS A 278 -23.68 2.32 11.38
CA LYS A 278 -22.84 2.71 10.23
C LYS A 278 -22.99 4.21 9.93
N ASN A 279 -21.88 4.94 9.86
CA ASN A 279 -21.94 6.34 9.43
C ASN A 279 -22.46 6.45 8.00
N PHE A 280 -23.31 7.45 7.77
CA PHE A 280 -23.99 7.69 6.49
C PHE A 280 -24.84 6.49 6.03
N GLN A 281 -25.52 5.81 6.95
CA GLN A 281 -26.40 4.68 6.63
C GLN A 281 -27.45 5.05 5.56
N GLU A 282 -27.91 6.30 5.54
CA GLU A 282 -28.85 6.86 4.54
C GLU A 282 -28.29 6.81 3.10
N LEU A 283 -26.98 6.61 2.93
CA LEU A 283 -26.34 6.41 1.63
C LEU A 283 -26.24 4.93 1.22
N ASP A 284 -26.83 3.98 1.96
CA ASP A 284 -26.72 2.54 1.66
C ASP A 284 -27.20 2.27 0.24
N ASP A 285 -28.43 2.67 -0.09
CA ASP A 285 -29.03 2.48 -1.42
C ASP A 285 -28.25 3.22 -2.52
N HIS A 286 -27.78 4.43 -2.23
CA HIS A 286 -26.95 5.24 -3.13
C HIS A 286 -25.60 4.59 -3.47
N CYS A 287 -25.07 3.76 -2.56
CA CYS A 287 -23.79 3.08 -2.71
C CYS A 287 -23.92 1.64 -3.26
N LEU A 288 -25.12 1.07 -3.38
CA LEU A 288 -25.33 -0.34 -3.78
C LEU A 288 -24.76 -0.67 -5.16
N SER A 289 -24.86 0.27 -6.12
CA SER A 289 -24.35 0.09 -7.48
C SER A 289 -22.88 0.47 -7.65
N GLN A 290 -22.19 0.78 -6.54
CA GLN A 290 -20.81 1.26 -6.55
C GLN A 290 -19.84 0.20 -6.03
N ASN A 291 -18.55 0.44 -6.22
CA ASN A 291 -17.50 -0.47 -5.73
C ASN A 291 -17.52 -0.62 -4.20
N LEU A 292 -17.45 -1.86 -3.71
CA LEU A 292 -17.61 -2.21 -2.29
C LEU A 292 -16.64 -1.47 -1.35
N PHE A 293 -15.41 -1.21 -1.78
CA PHE A 293 -14.33 -0.60 -0.98
C PHE A 293 -13.94 0.82 -1.44
N ASN A 294 -14.66 1.36 -2.42
CA ASN A 294 -14.43 2.69 -2.99
C ASN A 294 -15.75 3.29 -3.47
N ASN A 295 -16.75 3.25 -2.59
CA ASN A 295 -18.03 3.93 -2.82
C ASN A 295 -17.94 5.38 -2.30
N HIS A 296 -18.96 6.17 -2.63
CA HIS A 296 -19.06 7.56 -2.21
C HIS A 296 -19.00 7.72 -0.69
N ARG A 297 -19.55 6.77 0.09
CA ARG A 297 -19.47 6.80 1.55
C ARG A 297 -18.02 6.71 2.03
N ASP A 298 -17.24 5.75 1.53
CA ASP A 298 -15.83 5.57 1.88
C ASP A 298 -15.00 6.80 1.52
N GLN A 299 -15.27 7.38 0.34
CA GLN A 299 -14.63 8.61 -0.11
C GLN A 299 -14.98 9.81 0.77
N LEU A 300 -16.26 9.93 1.16
CA LEU A 300 -16.75 11.01 2.01
C LEU A 300 -16.12 10.95 3.41
N ILE A 301 -16.12 9.76 4.01
CA ILE A 301 -15.48 9.52 5.31
C ILE A 301 -13.99 9.86 5.22
N ALA A 302 -13.29 9.37 4.20
CA ALA A 302 -11.86 9.66 4.04
C ALA A 302 -11.58 11.16 3.92
N LEU A 303 -12.39 11.86 3.12
CA LEU A 303 -12.27 13.29 2.88
C LEU A 303 -12.49 14.11 4.16
N ILE A 304 -13.51 13.78 4.94
CA ILE A 304 -13.81 14.42 6.24
C ILE A 304 -12.63 14.25 7.20
N ILE A 305 -12.09 13.03 7.34
CA ILE A 305 -10.95 12.75 8.22
C ILE A 305 -9.75 13.60 7.81
N TYR A 306 -9.41 13.62 6.52
CA TYR A 306 -8.24 14.38 6.05
C TYR A 306 -8.36 15.88 6.30
N ILE A 307 -9.53 16.47 6.01
CA ILE A 307 -9.76 17.89 6.24
C ILE A 307 -9.69 18.23 7.73
N TYR A 308 -10.28 17.39 8.59
CA TYR A 308 -10.22 17.59 10.04
C TYR A 308 -8.77 17.51 10.55
N LEU A 309 -8.01 16.50 10.12
CA LEU A 309 -6.60 16.34 10.49
C LEU A 309 -5.75 17.52 10.02
N ASP A 310 -5.98 18.05 8.81
CA ASP A 310 -5.27 19.26 8.36
C ASP A 310 -5.49 20.43 9.30
N VAL A 311 -6.74 20.69 9.69
CA VAL A 311 -7.07 21.77 10.64
C VAL A 311 -6.35 21.57 11.98
N ARG A 312 -6.35 20.35 12.51
CA ARG A 312 -5.75 20.06 13.83
C ARG A 312 -4.23 20.08 13.79
N LEU A 313 -3.60 19.52 12.77
CA LEU A 313 -2.14 19.55 12.60
C LEU A 313 -1.63 20.98 12.38
N HIS A 314 -2.32 21.78 11.56
CA HIS A 314 -1.96 23.19 11.39
C HIS A 314 -2.13 23.99 12.68
N HIS A 315 -3.21 23.77 13.43
CA HIS A 315 -3.40 24.39 14.74
C HIS A 315 -2.25 24.06 15.70
N ALA A 316 -1.89 22.79 15.80
CA ALA A 316 -0.86 22.35 16.72
C ALA A 316 0.54 22.86 16.33
N ALA A 317 0.86 22.89 15.03
CA ALA A 317 2.08 23.52 14.53
C ALA A 317 2.12 25.02 14.82
N LYS A 318 0.98 25.70 14.74
CA LYS A 318 0.88 27.13 15.10
C LYS A 318 1.10 27.34 16.59
N GLU A 319 0.50 26.53 17.46
CA GLU A 319 0.71 26.60 18.91
C GLU A 319 2.17 26.34 19.31
N SER A 320 2.83 25.33 18.71
CA SER A 320 4.23 25.04 18.98
C SER A 320 5.16 26.18 18.59
N ASN A 321 4.86 26.87 17.48
CA ASN A 321 5.63 28.04 17.03
C ASN A 321 5.35 29.29 17.87
N HIS A 322 4.11 29.48 18.30
CA HIS A 322 3.70 30.64 19.10
C HIS A 322 4.41 30.67 20.48
N ASN A 323 4.65 29.50 21.08
CA ASN A 323 5.40 29.38 22.33
C ASN A 323 6.89 29.76 22.17
N LYS A 324 7.51 29.49 21.02
CA LYS A 324 8.90 29.87 20.72
C LYS A 324 9.07 31.37 20.45
N ILE A 325 8.12 31.97 19.72
CA ILE A 325 8.16 33.40 19.35
C ILE A 325 8.04 34.31 20.59
N LYS A 326 7.16 33.98 21.53
CA LYS A 326 7.00 34.74 22.79
C LYS A 326 8.25 34.72 23.67
N LEU A 327 8.96 33.59 23.73
CA LEU A 327 10.22 33.47 24.48
C LEU A 327 11.29 34.38 23.88
N ARG A 328 11.45 34.38 22.55
CA ARG A 328 12.39 35.27 21.87
C ARG A 328 12.06 36.74 22.11
N GLN A 329 10.80 37.15 21.91
CA GLN A 329 10.36 38.54 22.12
C GLN A 329 10.48 38.98 23.59
N LYS A 330 10.17 38.10 24.55
CA LYS A 330 10.31 38.37 25.99
C LYS A 330 11.78 38.52 26.38
N LEU A 331 12.67 37.68 25.84
CA LEU A 331 14.12 37.78 26.06
C LEU A 331 14.73 39.01 25.38
N THR A 332 14.28 39.38 24.18
CA THR A 332 14.73 40.62 23.51
C THR A 332 14.38 41.85 24.35
N LYS A 333 13.18 41.92 24.93
CA LYS A 333 12.82 43.01 25.86
C LYS A 333 13.63 42.95 27.16
N LEU A 334 13.81 41.79 27.77
CA LEU A 334 14.62 41.64 28.98
C LEU A 334 16.10 42.00 28.78
N ILE A 335 16.65 41.77 27.58
CA ILE A 335 18.03 42.14 27.24
C ILE A 335 18.13 43.66 27.01
N LEU A 336 17.13 44.26 26.36
CA LEU A 336 17.09 45.71 26.13
C LEU A 336 16.96 46.52 27.42
N PHE A 337 16.17 46.04 28.40
CA PHE A 337 15.95 46.72 29.69
C PHE A 337 16.88 46.23 30.82
N ARG A 338 17.98 45.53 30.52
CA ARG A 338 18.96 45.09 31.53
C ARG A 338 20.08 46.11 31.77
N ASN A 339 20.18 47.11 30.91
CA ASN A 339 21.20 48.16 30.92
C ASN A 339 20.58 49.57 31.09
N GLU A 340 19.31 49.65 31.46
CA GLU A 340 18.68 50.79 32.14
C GLU A 340 18.57 50.41 33.62
#